data_AF-J9EKU6-F1
#
_entry.id   AF-J9EKU6-F1
#
_cell.length_a   1.000
_cell.length_b   1.000
_cell.length_c   1.000
_cell.angle_alpha   90.00
_cell.angle_beta   90.00
_cell.angle_gamma   90.00
#
_symmetry.space_group_name_H-M   'P 1'
#
loop_
_entity.id
_entity.type
_entity.pdbx_description
1 polymer ?
#
loop_
_entity_poly.entity_id
_entity_poly.type
_entity_poly.pdbx_seq_one_letter_code
_entity_poly.pdbx_strand_id
1 'polypeptide(L)'
;MEILTLNGNNLSTMGQLGPMPNLRILRLAENPWLCDCRLRWMKKIISNSHLLARNTLCHRPAHLHSRMLGNINETLMKCSGIEKRAATSCRDASVCPSVCTCTETTIDCRDRGLTHIPANLPSTTTELRLEQNQITYVPPRAFHNLHQLKR
;
A
#
# COMPACT_ATOMS: atom_id res chain seq x y z
N MET A 1 -0.55 -15.26 23.66
CA MET A 1 -1.84 -14.62 23.34
C MET A 1 -1.51 -13.28 22.73
N GLU A 2 -1.76 -13.09 21.44
CA GLU A 2 -1.47 -11.83 20.75
C GLU A 2 -2.78 -11.08 20.44
N ILE A 3 -2.79 -9.79 20.74
CA ILE A 3 -3.92 -8.87 20.56
C ILE A 3 -3.43 -7.70 19.70
N LEU A 4 -4.04 -7.49 18.53
CA LEU A 4 -3.78 -6.33 17.67
C LEU A 4 -5.01 -5.41 17.66
N THR A 5 -4.85 -4.18 18.13
CA THR A 5 -5.93 -3.17 18.16
C THR A 5 -5.55 -1.97 17.30
N LEU A 6 -6.37 -1.68 16.30
CA LEU A 6 -6.20 -0.56 15.35
C LEU A 6 -7.48 0.28 15.24
N ASN A 7 -8.41 0.18 16.21
CA ASN A 7 -9.66 0.95 16.19
C ASN A 7 -9.41 2.46 16.13
N GLY A 8 -10.33 3.21 15.51
CA GLY A 8 -10.35 4.67 15.56
C GLY A 8 -9.24 5.35 14.74
N ASN A 9 -8.70 4.66 13.74
CA ASN A 9 -7.68 5.21 12.84
C ASN A 9 -8.32 5.63 11.50
N ASN A 10 -7.50 6.18 10.61
CA ASN A 10 -7.93 6.58 9.26
C ASN A 10 -7.59 5.52 8.20
N LEU A 11 -7.60 4.23 8.57
CA LEU A 11 -7.24 3.14 7.65
C LEU A 11 -8.37 2.89 6.65
N SER A 12 -8.04 2.97 5.36
CA SER A 12 -8.96 2.65 4.27
C SER A 12 -8.70 1.28 3.64
N THR A 13 -7.49 0.74 3.77
CA THR A 13 -7.11 -0.58 3.26
C THR A 13 -6.01 -1.18 4.14
N MET A 14 -5.82 -2.49 4.06
CA MET A 14 -4.80 -3.21 4.82
C MET A 14 -4.19 -4.31 3.96
N GLY A 15 -2.86 -4.40 3.97
CA GLY A 15 -2.12 -5.47 3.30
C GLY A 15 -2.37 -6.82 3.96
N GLN A 16 -2.26 -7.89 3.19
CA GLN A 16 -2.46 -9.24 3.70
C GLN A 16 -1.43 -9.53 4.79
N LEU A 17 -1.90 -9.68 6.03
CA LEU A 17 -1.07 -10.10 7.13
C LEU A 17 -0.65 -11.55 6.89
N GLY A 18 0.63 -11.85 7.14
CA GLY A 18 1.14 -13.22 7.08
C GLY A 18 0.45 -14.13 8.09
N PRO A 19 0.77 -15.44 8.09
CA PRO A 19 0.25 -16.36 9.08
C PRO A 19 0.60 -15.88 10.50
N MET A 20 -0.41 -15.55 11.31
CA MET A 20 -0.24 -15.16 12.72
C MET A 20 -0.92 -16.22 13.59
N PRO A 21 -0.27 -17.37 13.83
CA PRO A 21 -0.89 -18.53 14.49
C PRO A 21 -1.33 -18.24 15.93
N ASN A 22 -0.79 -17.19 16.57
CA ASN A 22 -1.04 -16.84 17.97
C ASN A 22 -2.01 -15.66 18.15
N LEU A 23 -2.50 -15.05 17.05
CA LEU A 23 -3.38 -13.88 17.10
C LEU A 23 -4.80 -14.32 17.49
N ARG A 24 -5.26 -13.84 18.65
CA ARG A 24 -6.58 -14.22 19.20
C ARG A 24 -7.61 -13.10 19.08
N ILE A 25 -7.16 -11.85 19.09
CA ILE A 25 -8.02 -10.68 19.03
C ILE A 25 -7.45 -9.71 18.00
N LEU A 26 -8.28 -9.32 17.04
CA LEU A 26 -8.01 -8.26 16.08
C LEU A 26 -9.13 -7.25 16.19
N ARG A 27 -8.85 -5.98 16.45
CA ARG A 27 -9.85 -4.91 16.53
C ARG A 27 -9.57 -3.88 15.42
N LEU A 28 -10.50 -3.70 14.50
CA LEU A 28 -10.40 -2.83 13.31
C LEU A 28 -11.60 -1.89 13.15
N ALA A 29 -12.44 -1.75 14.17
CA ALA A 29 -13.63 -0.89 14.13
C ALA A 29 -13.24 0.59 13.95
N GLU A 30 -14.21 1.45 13.63
CA GLU A 30 -14.00 2.91 13.55
C GLU A 30 -12.86 3.32 12.59
N ASN A 31 -12.77 2.64 11.44
CA ASN A 31 -11.86 2.97 10.36
C ASN A 31 -12.64 3.08 9.04
N PRO A 32 -12.26 3.99 8.12
CA PRO A 32 -12.95 4.22 6.86
C PRO A 32 -12.66 3.15 5.79
N TRP A 33 -12.93 1.88 6.09
CA TRP A 33 -12.60 0.75 5.21
C TRP A 33 -13.25 0.85 3.83
N LEU A 34 -12.41 0.72 2.80
CA LEU A 34 -12.81 0.54 1.41
C LEU A 34 -12.86 -0.96 1.10
N CYS A 35 -14.05 -1.52 1.16
CA CYS A 35 -14.34 -2.95 0.99
C CYS A 35 -14.40 -3.36 -0.48
N ASP A 36 -13.27 -3.21 -1.15
CA ASP A 36 -13.04 -3.64 -2.53
C ASP A 36 -12.32 -4.99 -2.60
N CYS A 37 -11.86 -5.36 -3.79
CA CYS A 37 -11.21 -6.65 -4.03
C CYS A 37 -9.90 -6.85 -3.24
N ARG A 38 -9.28 -5.80 -2.70
CA ARG A 38 -8.04 -5.87 -1.92
C ARG A 38 -8.28 -6.33 -0.49
N LEU A 39 -9.46 -6.07 0.07
CA LEU A 39 -9.84 -6.53 1.42
C LEU A 39 -10.45 -7.94 1.44
N ARG A 40 -10.45 -8.67 0.31
CA ARG A 40 -11.00 -10.03 0.24
C ARG A 40 -10.31 -11.01 1.20
N TRP A 41 -9.00 -10.88 1.38
CA TRP A 41 -8.26 -11.70 2.36
C TRP A 41 -8.79 -11.46 3.78
N MET A 42 -9.08 -10.19 4.12
CA MET A 42 -9.55 -9.79 5.44
C MET A 42 -10.96 -10.33 5.70
N LYS A 43 -11.85 -10.25 4.69
CA LYS A 43 -13.15 -10.92 4.74
C LYS A 43 -13.02 -12.42 5.00
N LYS A 44 -12.10 -13.13 4.33
CA LYS A 44 -11.89 -14.58 4.50
C LYS A 44 -11.44 -14.94 5.91
N ILE A 45 -10.52 -14.16 6.48
CA ILE A 45 -10.05 -14.37 7.85
C ILE A 45 -11.17 -14.09 8.86
N ILE A 46 -11.91 -13.00 8.69
CA ILE A 46 -13.03 -12.63 9.56
C ILE A 46 -14.15 -13.67 9.49
N SER A 47 -14.47 -14.19 8.30
CA SER A 47 -15.49 -15.23 8.15
C SER A 47 -15.08 -16.57 8.77
N ASN A 48 -13.77 -16.88 8.78
CA ASN A 48 -13.25 -18.12 9.34
C ASN A 48 -13.03 -18.05 10.86
N SER A 49 -13.17 -16.88 11.48
CA SER A 49 -12.90 -16.68 12.91
C SER A 49 -13.82 -15.61 13.49
N HIS A 50 -14.89 -16.05 14.17
CA HIS A 50 -15.91 -15.18 14.77
C HIS A 50 -15.39 -14.16 15.81
N LEU A 51 -14.15 -14.33 16.27
CA LEU A 51 -13.52 -13.49 17.29
C LEU A 51 -12.65 -12.37 16.69
N LEU A 52 -12.34 -12.40 15.38
CA LEU A 52 -11.47 -11.43 14.73
C LEU A 52 -12.27 -10.31 14.07
N ALA A 53 -11.89 -9.08 14.36
CA ALA A 53 -12.38 -7.85 13.76
C ALA A 53 -13.92 -7.72 13.77
N ARG A 54 -14.54 -8.18 14.86
CA ARG A 54 -15.98 -8.02 15.11
C ARG A 54 -16.33 -6.53 15.05
N ASN A 55 -17.42 -6.20 14.36
CA ASN A 55 -17.89 -4.83 14.09
C ASN A 55 -17.05 -4.00 13.11
N THR A 56 -16.26 -4.63 12.24
CA THR A 56 -15.60 -3.92 11.14
C THR A 56 -16.64 -3.55 10.07
N LEU A 57 -16.85 -2.24 9.90
CA LEU A 57 -17.82 -1.67 8.95
C LEU A 57 -17.12 -1.09 7.72
N CYS A 58 -17.73 -1.31 6.58
CA CYS A 58 -17.30 -0.72 5.32
C CYS A 58 -17.81 0.72 5.21
N HIS A 59 -16.93 1.67 4.96
CA HIS A 59 -17.31 3.05 4.64
C HIS A 59 -17.45 3.27 3.13
N ARG A 60 -16.69 2.52 2.36
CA ARG A 60 -16.73 2.54 0.90
C ARG A 60 -16.64 1.12 0.35
N PRO A 61 -17.00 0.89 -0.92
CA PRO A 61 -17.72 1.79 -1.82
C PRO A 61 -19.15 2.11 -1.33
N ALA A 62 -19.82 3.11 -1.93
CA ALA A 62 -21.13 3.59 -1.47
C ALA A 62 -22.20 2.48 -1.34
N HIS A 63 -22.16 1.48 -2.22
CA HIS A 63 -23.08 0.33 -2.17
C HIS A 63 -22.79 -0.68 -1.04
N LEU A 64 -21.61 -0.60 -0.41
CA LEU A 64 -21.23 -1.38 0.77
C LEU A 64 -21.13 -0.52 2.04
N HIS A 65 -21.54 0.74 1.98
CA HIS A 65 -21.50 1.64 3.14
C HIS A 65 -22.30 1.06 4.32
N SER A 66 -21.73 1.14 5.52
CA SER A 66 -22.26 0.62 6.78
C SER A 66 -22.55 -0.89 6.80
N ARG A 67 -22.06 -1.66 5.82
CA ARG A 67 -22.14 -3.14 5.84
C ARG A 67 -21.01 -3.71 6.70
N MET A 68 -21.30 -4.76 7.45
CA MET A 68 -20.26 -5.51 8.18
C MET A 68 -19.42 -6.34 7.23
N LEU A 69 -18.10 -6.21 7.28
CA LEU A 69 -17.17 -6.87 6.36
C LEU A 69 -17.33 -8.40 6.32
N GLY A 70 -17.61 -9.03 7.46
CA GLY A 70 -17.84 -10.48 7.54
C GLY A 70 -19.11 -10.97 6.82
N ASN A 71 -20.11 -10.09 6.63
CA ASN A 71 -21.42 -10.43 6.05
C ASN A 71 -21.53 -10.05 4.57
N ILE A 72 -20.47 -9.49 3.98
CA ILE A 72 -20.46 -9.07 2.58
C ILE A 72 -20.13 -10.26 1.68
N ASN A 73 -20.86 -10.36 0.57
CA ASN A 73 -20.54 -11.32 -0.49
C ASN A 73 -19.26 -10.89 -1.22
N GLU A 74 -18.31 -11.83 -1.37
CA GLU A 74 -17.03 -11.59 -2.04
C GLU A 74 -17.22 -11.12 -3.50
N THR A 75 -18.34 -11.46 -4.13
CA THR A 75 -18.68 -11.02 -5.50
C THR A 75 -18.96 -9.52 -5.62
N LEU A 76 -19.36 -8.86 -4.52
CA LEU A 76 -19.61 -7.42 -4.48
C LEU A 76 -18.33 -6.61 -4.22
N MET A 77 -17.29 -7.26 -3.69
CA MET A 77 -15.98 -6.66 -3.43
C MET A 77 -15.17 -6.54 -4.73
N LYS A 78 -15.66 -5.69 -5.65
CA LYS A 78 -15.03 -5.43 -6.95
C LYS A 78 -14.22 -4.16 -6.89
N CYS A 79 -13.04 -4.20 -7.48
CA CYS A 79 -12.23 -3.01 -7.72
C CYS A 79 -12.72 -2.32 -8.99
N SER A 80 -12.87 -0.99 -8.98
CA SER A 80 -13.44 -0.20 -10.09
C SER A 80 -12.62 -0.23 -11.40
N GLY A 81 -11.61 -1.08 -11.53
CA GLY A 81 -10.72 -1.10 -12.69
C GLY A 81 -9.80 0.13 -12.79
N ILE A 82 -10.04 1.18 -12.00
CA ILE A 82 -9.04 2.22 -11.68
C ILE A 82 -7.85 1.59 -10.94
N GLU A 83 -8.03 0.40 -10.35
CA GLU A 83 -6.92 -0.43 -9.88
C GLU A 83 -6.12 -1.07 -11.01
N LYS A 84 -6.56 -1.08 -12.27
CA LYS A 84 -5.64 -1.27 -13.40
C LYS A 84 -4.93 0.02 -13.79
N ARG A 85 -5.08 1.12 -13.04
CA ARG A 85 -4.21 2.31 -13.10
C ARG A 85 -3.46 2.55 -11.79
N ALA A 86 -3.92 1.99 -10.67
CA ALA A 86 -3.18 1.91 -9.40
C ALA A 86 -2.41 0.58 -9.20
N ALA A 87 -2.71 -0.44 -10.00
CA ALA A 87 -2.00 -1.72 -10.16
C ALA A 87 -1.70 -2.01 -11.65
N THR A 88 -1.76 -1.00 -12.50
CA THR A 88 -0.74 -0.82 -13.55
C THR A 88 0.25 0.24 -13.03
N SER A 89 0.88 -0.05 -11.88
CA SER A 89 2.29 0.26 -11.81
C SER A 89 2.89 -0.47 -13.00
N CYS A 90 3.30 0.26 -14.02
CA CYS A 90 3.84 -0.27 -15.26
C CYS A 90 4.66 -1.53 -14.99
N ARG A 91 4.09 -2.70 -15.31
CA ARG A 91 4.92 -3.86 -15.58
C ARG A 91 5.60 -3.50 -16.88
N ASP A 92 6.89 -3.22 -16.75
CA ASP A 92 7.80 -2.75 -17.80
C ASP A 92 7.56 -1.33 -18.30
N ALA A 93 7.66 -0.36 -17.40
CA ALA A 93 8.18 0.94 -17.82
C ALA A 93 9.15 1.44 -16.75
N SER A 94 10.43 1.19 -17.02
CA SER A 94 11.60 1.94 -16.57
C SER A 94 11.42 3.43 -16.89
N VAL A 95 10.42 4.06 -16.27
CA VAL A 95 10.01 5.44 -16.51
C VAL A 95 10.49 6.27 -15.36
N CYS A 96 11.27 7.28 -15.71
CA CYS A 96 11.73 8.33 -14.83
C CYS A 96 10.59 8.83 -13.92
N PRO A 97 10.83 9.02 -12.61
CA PRO A 97 9.86 9.70 -11.76
C PRO A 97 9.48 11.04 -12.39
N SER A 98 8.20 11.37 -12.48
CA SER A 98 7.72 12.62 -13.13
C SER A 98 8.25 13.90 -12.47
N VAL A 99 8.68 13.80 -11.22
CA VAL A 99 9.31 14.88 -10.44
C VAL A 99 10.80 15.05 -10.75
N CYS A 100 11.41 14.08 -11.41
CA CYS A 100 12.83 14.04 -11.72
C CYS A 100 13.07 14.13 -13.23
N THR A 101 14.30 14.46 -13.61
CA THR A 101 14.75 14.49 -15.00
C THR A 101 15.73 13.34 -15.22
N CYS A 102 15.47 12.47 -16.18
CA CYS A 102 16.36 11.33 -16.48
C CYS A 102 17.05 11.53 -17.81
N THR A 103 18.37 11.37 -17.82
CA THR A 103 19.22 11.44 -19.00
C THR A 103 20.06 10.17 -19.06
N GLU A 104 19.81 9.32 -20.07
CA GLU A 104 20.43 7.99 -20.22
C GLU A 104 20.31 7.12 -18.96
N THR A 105 21.32 7.17 -18.08
CA THR A 105 21.39 6.41 -16.83
C THR A 105 21.50 7.30 -15.58
N THR A 106 21.43 8.62 -15.74
CA THR A 106 21.44 9.60 -14.65
C THR A 106 20.02 10.05 -14.34
N ILE A 107 19.66 10.08 -13.05
CA ILE A 107 18.38 10.59 -12.57
C ILE A 107 18.65 11.82 -11.71
N ASP A 108 18.15 12.95 -12.16
CA ASP A 108 18.27 14.24 -11.50
C ASP A 108 16.97 14.66 -10.82
N CYS A 109 16.96 14.59 -9.49
CA CYS A 109 15.85 14.97 -8.63
C CYS A 109 16.21 16.18 -7.74
N ARG A 110 17.20 17.00 -8.12
CA ARG A 110 17.66 18.14 -7.29
C ARG A 110 16.61 19.22 -7.14
N ASP A 111 16.51 19.80 -5.94
CA ASP A 111 15.62 20.94 -5.62
C ASP A 111 14.15 20.69 -5.99
N ARG A 112 13.66 19.48 -5.70
CA ARG A 112 12.28 19.06 -6.02
C ARG A 112 11.37 18.99 -4.80
N GLY A 113 11.84 19.44 -3.64
CA GLY A 113 11.09 19.39 -2.38
C GLY A 113 10.70 17.96 -1.97
N LEU A 114 11.47 16.95 -2.39
CA LEU A 114 11.15 15.56 -2.08
C LEU A 114 11.27 15.32 -0.58
N THR A 115 10.23 14.75 0.03
CA THR A 115 10.24 14.35 1.44
C THR A 115 10.64 12.88 1.62
N HIS A 116 10.64 12.12 0.53
CA HIS A 116 10.94 10.68 0.50
C HIS A 116 11.63 10.31 -0.82
N ILE A 117 12.35 9.18 -0.83
CA ILE A 117 12.97 8.66 -2.05
C ILE A 117 11.88 8.12 -2.99
N PRO A 118 11.86 8.53 -4.28
CA PRO A 118 10.89 8.04 -5.26
C PRO A 118 11.08 6.53 -5.52
N ALA A 119 9.96 5.78 -5.51
CA ALA A 119 9.97 4.32 -5.64
C ALA A 119 10.15 3.82 -7.09
N ASN A 120 10.04 4.72 -8.07
CA ASN A 120 9.99 4.40 -9.50
C ASN A 120 11.32 4.73 -10.19
N LEU A 121 12.44 4.19 -9.69
CA LEU A 121 13.76 4.42 -10.26
C LEU A 121 14.14 3.25 -11.19
N PRO A 122 14.50 3.49 -12.47
CA PRO A 122 14.93 2.44 -13.37
C PRO A 122 16.18 1.70 -12.87
N SER A 123 16.22 0.38 -13.05
CA SER A 123 17.35 -0.47 -12.62
C SER A 123 18.67 -0.20 -13.36
N THR A 124 18.60 0.48 -14.50
CA THR A 124 19.75 0.95 -15.30
C THR A 124 20.37 2.24 -14.76
N THR A 125 19.87 2.80 -13.65
CA THR A 125 20.41 4.03 -13.07
C THR A 125 21.84 3.81 -12.58
N THR A 126 22.78 4.61 -13.09
CA THR A 126 24.17 4.63 -12.63
C THR A 126 24.47 5.81 -11.72
N GLU A 127 23.68 6.89 -11.82
CA GLU A 127 23.84 8.11 -11.03
C GLU A 127 22.46 8.63 -10.60
N LEU A 128 22.27 8.87 -9.29
CA LEU A 128 21.03 9.37 -8.71
C LEU A 128 21.33 10.62 -7.87
N ARG A 129 20.80 11.76 -8.30
CA ARG A 129 21.01 13.08 -7.68
C ARG A 129 19.76 13.48 -6.90
N LEU A 130 19.86 13.53 -5.56
CA LEU A 130 18.76 13.85 -4.63
C LEU A 130 19.06 15.09 -3.77
N GLU A 131 20.04 15.90 -4.17
CA GLU A 131 20.50 17.08 -3.43
C GLU A 131 19.40 18.15 -3.31
N GLN A 132 19.50 18.98 -2.28
CA GLN A 132 18.56 20.11 -2.03
C GLN A 132 17.09 19.67 -1.91
N ASN A 133 16.85 18.48 -1.36
CA ASN A 133 15.51 18.00 -1.03
C ASN A 133 15.28 18.00 0.49
N GLN A 134 14.06 17.64 0.90
CA GLN A 134 13.61 17.59 2.29
C GLN A 134 13.45 16.15 2.79
N ILE A 135 14.28 15.22 2.28
CA ILE A 135 14.17 13.79 2.59
C ILE A 135 14.58 13.58 4.04
N THR A 136 13.65 13.14 4.87
CA THR A 136 13.88 12.95 6.32
C THR A 136 14.24 11.50 6.67
N TYR A 137 13.97 10.56 5.77
CA TYR A 137 14.19 9.14 6.00
C TYR A 137 14.55 8.39 4.72
N VAL A 138 15.61 7.60 4.81
CA VAL A 138 16.09 6.71 3.73
C VAL A 138 15.87 5.26 4.18
N PRO A 139 14.88 4.53 3.61
CA PRO A 139 14.68 3.15 3.98
C PRO A 139 15.88 2.28 3.58
N PRO A 140 16.25 1.25 4.37
CA PRO A 140 17.42 0.40 4.13
C PRO A 140 17.38 -0.39 2.80
N ARG A 141 16.23 -0.41 2.13
CA ARG A 141 16.04 -1.02 0.81
C ARG A 141 15.65 0.00 -0.27
N ALA A 142 15.84 1.30 -0.05
CA ALA A 142 15.48 2.33 -1.01
C ALA A 142 16.14 2.12 -2.39
N PHE A 143 17.36 1.60 -2.40
CA PHE A 143 18.17 1.43 -3.62
C PHE A 143 18.42 -0.04 -3.98
N HIS A 144 17.67 -0.97 -3.39
CA HIS A 144 17.92 -2.41 -3.60
C HIS A 144 17.82 -2.86 -5.05
N ASN A 145 17.05 -2.13 -5.87
CA ASN A 145 16.88 -2.40 -7.31
C ASN A 145 17.89 -1.65 -8.20
N LEU A 146 18.74 -0.78 -7.64
CA LEU A 146 19.71 0.04 -8.36
C LEU A 146 21.10 -0.59 -8.30
N HIS A 147 21.23 -1.79 -8.88
CA HIS A 147 22.47 -2.56 -8.83
C HIS A 147 23.64 -1.92 -9.59
N GLN A 148 23.36 -0.97 -10.49
CA GLN A 148 24.36 -0.26 -11.30
C GLN A 148 24.74 1.11 -10.72
N LEU A 149 24.17 1.50 -9.58
CA LEU A 149 24.46 2.77 -8.94
C LEU A 149 25.94 2.80 -8.54
N LYS A 150 26.69 3.76 -9.10
CA LYS A 150 28.11 3.92 -8.79
C LYS A 150 28.24 4.32 -7.32
N ARG A 151 29.17 3.67 -6.64
CA ARG A 151 29.39 3.78 -5.19
C ARG A 151 30.37 4.90 -4.86
#